data_AF-A0A0R2NDW7-F1
#
_entry.id   AF-A0A0R2NDW7-F1
#
_cell.length_a   1.000
_cell.length_b   1.000
_cell.length_c   1.000
_cell.angle_alpha   90.00
_cell.angle_beta   90.00
_cell.angle_gamma   90.00
#
_symmetry.space_group_name_H-M   'P 1'
#
loop_
_entity.id
_entity.type
_entity.pdbx_description
1 polymer ?
#
loop_
_entity_poly.entity_id
_entity_poly.type
_entity_poly.pdbx_seq_one_letter_code
_entity_poly.pdbx_strand_id
1 'polypeptide(L)'
;MWALLSLTLLTGCGATTTSKSSSKADVQTKTVYVTKRNSADAKAWSAAKAESAAYAASAKKLSESASTVEEAHNQASSQSSELADSHSESVAAVKASSESAASSAKASSKAVIVAARASSKAAAKSASVASSQASSQAVANSKAASSQAAQNSQTATTSTNHANNFSGDTDTAQTGRIVGNSRSKIYHVETGHNYHMAGKNAVYFSTEAQAQAAGYRKSYR
;
A
#
# COMPACT_ATOMS: atom_id res chain seq x y z
N MET A 1 13.75 -7.34 39.04
CA MET A 1 14.67 -8.21 39.82
C MET A 1 14.97 -9.42 38.93
N TRP A 2 16.05 -9.31 38.15
CA TRP A 2 16.53 -10.36 37.24
C TRP A 2 17.42 -11.32 38.02
N ALA A 3 17.18 -12.63 37.90
CA ALA A 3 18.13 -13.65 38.30
C ALA A 3 18.56 -14.40 37.03
N LEU A 4 19.84 -14.25 36.73
CA LEU A 4 20.58 -14.79 35.60
C LEU A 4 20.51 -16.32 35.57
N LEU A 5 19.96 -16.86 34.48
CA LEU A 5 20.07 -18.26 34.13
C LEU A 5 21.33 -18.43 33.28
N SER A 6 22.41 -18.90 33.91
CA SER A 6 23.70 -19.17 33.27
C SER A 6 23.55 -20.30 32.27
N LEU A 7 23.57 -19.94 30.99
CA LEU A 7 23.63 -20.84 29.84
C LEU A 7 25.08 -21.26 29.60
N THR A 8 25.50 -22.43 30.08
CA THR A 8 26.75 -23.05 29.67
C THR A 8 26.51 -23.85 28.38
N LEU A 9 26.80 -23.23 27.24
CA LEU A 9 27.06 -23.95 25.99
C LEU A 9 28.34 -24.77 26.15
N LEU A 10 28.21 -26.09 26.24
CA LEU A 10 29.33 -27.00 26.04
C LEU A 10 29.28 -27.51 24.60
N THR A 11 30.03 -26.80 23.75
CA THR A 11 30.33 -27.20 22.38
C THR A 11 31.40 -28.28 22.38
N GLY A 12 31.15 -29.34 21.60
CA GLY A 12 32.17 -30.13 20.91
C GLY A 12 33.16 -30.93 21.75
N CYS A 13 32.94 -32.24 21.83
CA CYS A 13 34.02 -33.19 21.58
C CYS A 13 33.43 -34.41 20.87
N GLY A 14 33.62 -34.46 19.55
CA GLY A 14 33.49 -35.70 18.80
C GLY A 14 34.62 -36.62 19.20
N ALA A 15 34.28 -37.75 19.80
CA ALA A 15 35.12 -38.92 19.84
C ALA A 15 34.19 -40.13 19.87
N THR A 16 34.02 -40.71 18.68
CA THR A 16 33.60 -42.08 18.50
C THR A 16 34.52 -42.99 19.31
N THR A 17 34.05 -43.46 20.46
CA THR A 17 34.58 -44.69 21.05
C THR A 17 33.41 -45.55 21.46
N THR A 18 33.01 -46.42 20.53
CA THR A 18 32.55 -47.77 20.86
C THR A 18 33.53 -48.37 21.86
N SER A 19 33.18 -48.39 23.15
CA SER A 19 33.87 -49.17 24.16
C SER A 19 32.90 -50.19 24.75
N LYS A 20 32.58 -51.16 23.90
CA LYS A 20 32.06 -52.46 24.32
C LYS A 20 33.24 -53.22 24.92
N SER A 21 33.49 -53.05 26.22
CA SER A 21 34.42 -53.91 26.96
C SER A 21 34.10 -53.85 28.44
N SER A 22 33.11 -54.64 28.84
CA SER A 22 32.96 -55.10 30.22
C SER A 22 34.20 -55.92 30.56
N SER A 23 35.20 -55.29 31.17
CA SER A 23 36.37 -55.97 31.73
C SER A 23 35.88 -56.98 32.76
N LYS A 24 35.94 -58.28 32.43
CA LYS A 24 35.85 -59.33 33.45
C LYS A 24 37.02 -59.10 34.42
N ALA A 25 36.72 -58.67 35.63
CA ALA A 25 37.69 -58.75 36.71
C ALA A 25 38.06 -60.23 36.88
N ASP A 26 39.35 -60.55 36.73
CA ASP A 26 39.89 -61.87 37.02
C ASP A 26 39.83 -62.07 38.55
N VAL A 27 38.74 -62.67 39.02
CA VAL A 27 38.58 -63.00 40.44
C VAL A 27 39.32 -64.30 40.70
N GLN A 28 40.55 -64.19 41.21
CA GLN A 28 41.30 -65.34 41.72
C GLN A 28 40.55 -65.98 42.91
N THR A 29 39.94 -67.13 42.68
CA THR A 29 39.21 -67.87 43.72
C THR A 29 40.14 -68.87 44.42
N LYS A 30 40.41 -68.63 45.71
CA LYS A 30 41.20 -69.56 46.54
C LYS A 30 40.27 -70.56 47.22
N THR A 31 40.29 -71.81 46.76
CA THR A 31 39.52 -72.90 47.38
C THR A 31 40.33 -73.57 48.49
N VAL A 32 39.78 -73.61 49.71
CA VAL A 32 40.40 -74.28 50.87
C VAL A 32 39.49 -75.43 51.32
N TYR A 33 40.04 -76.64 51.39
CA TYR A 33 39.34 -77.84 51.87
C TYR A 33 39.63 -78.07 53.34
N VAL A 34 38.60 -78.33 54.14
CA VAL A 34 38.72 -78.59 55.59
C VAL A 34 38.22 -80.02 55.89
N THR A 35 39.03 -80.83 56.56
CA THR A 35 38.75 -82.25 56.84
C THR A 35 37.91 -82.48 58.11
N LYS A 36 37.87 -81.52 59.04
CA LYS A 36 36.98 -81.49 60.22
C LYS A 36 36.56 -80.06 60.53
N ARG A 37 35.26 -79.78 60.59
CA ARG A 37 34.73 -78.44 60.91
C ARG A 37 34.87 -78.15 62.41
N ASN A 38 35.59 -77.09 62.76
CA ASN A 38 35.54 -76.49 64.11
C ASN A 38 34.54 -75.30 64.15
N SER A 39 34.34 -74.72 65.33
CA SER A 39 33.42 -73.58 65.52
C SER A 39 33.84 -72.30 64.76
N ALA A 40 35.14 -72.07 64.57
CA ALA A 40 35.65 -70.96 63.77
C ALA A 40 35.40 -71.18 62.26
N ASP A 41 35.52 -72.41 61.75
CA ASP A 41 35.21 -72.74 60.34
C ASP A 41 33.71 -72.56 60.04
N ALA A 42 32.85 -72.91 60.99
CA ALA A 42 31.41 -72.69 60.88
C ALA A 42 31.07 -71.19 60.82
N LYS A 43 31.75 -70.36 61.63
CA LYS A 43 31.60 -68.89 61.63
C LYS A 43 32.14 -68.26 60.34
N ALA A 44 33.28 -68.72 59.84
CA ALA A 44 33.85 -68.24 58.58
C ALA A 44 32.95 -68.58 57.39
N TRP A 45 32.39 -69.80 57.35
CA TRP A 45 31.47 -70.20 56.30
C TRP A 45 30.14 -69.44 56.33
N SER A 46 29.58 -69.18 57.52
CA SER A 46 28.35 -68.37 57.64
C SER A 46 28.59 -66.91 57.23
N ALA A 47 29.73 -66.33 57.59
CA ALA A 47 30.13 -64.99 57.13
C ALA A 47 30.30 -64.92 55.61
N ALA A 48 31.04 -65.86 55.01
CA ALA A 48 31.22 -65.92 53.56
C ALA A 48 29.90 -66.12 52.80
N LYS A 49 28.98 -66.92 53.34
CA LYS A 49 27.63 -67.08 52.77
C LYS A 49 26.84 -65.78 52.85
N ALA A 50 26.92 -65.04 53.96
CA ALA A 50 26.25 -63.75 54.12
C ALA A 50 26.80 -62.70 53.14
N GLU A 51 28.12 -62.62 52.98
CA GLU A 51 28.76 -61.74 52.01
C GLU A 51 28.37 -62.09 50.57
N SER A 52 28.38 -63.37 50.21
CA SER A 52 27.94 -63.83 48.88
C SER A 52 26.47 -63.47 48.61
N ALA A 53 25.60 -63.58 49.61
CA ALA A 53 24.20 -63.18 49.48
C ALA A 53 24.06 -61.66 49.29
N ALA A 54 24.88 -60.86 49.99
CA ALA A 54 24.91 -59.41 49.82
C ALA A 54 25.36 -59.01 48.41
N TYR A 55 26.43 -59.61 47.88
CA TYR A 55 26.88 -59.34 46.50
C TYR A 55 25.85 -59.75 45.46
N ALA A 56 25.16 -60.88 45.65
CA ALA A 56 24.08 -61.30 44.76
C ALA A 56 22.90 -60.29 44.78
N ALA A 57 22.55 -59.76 45.95
CA ALA A 57 21.52 -58.73 46.08
C ALA A 57 21.95 -57.42 45.38
N SER A 58 23.20 -56.98 45.58
CA SER A 58 23.75 -55.80 44.89
C SER A 58 23.80 -55.98 43.38
N ALA A 59 24.18 -57.16 42.88
CA ALA A 59 24.19 -57.46 41.45
C ALA A 59 22.78 -57.42 40.85
N LYS A 60 21.78 -57.94 41.58
CA LYS A 60 20.38 -57.85 41.15
C LYS A 60 19.90 -56.39 41.08
N LYS A 61 20.24 -55.57 42.08
CA LYS A 61 19.93 -54.13 42.06
C LYS A 61 20.61 -53.39 40.92
N LEU A 62 21.86 -53.72 40.64
CA LEU A 62 22.57 -53.13 39.51
C LEU A 62 21.92 -53.51 38.17
N SER A 63 21.53 -54.79 38.01
CA SER A 63 20.80 -55.25 36.83
C SER A 63 19.45 -54.56 36.66
N GLU A 64 18.69 -54.38 37.75
CA GLU A 64 17.44 -53.62 37.75
C GLU A 64 17.70 -52.17 37.28
N SER A 65 18.70 -51.49 37.87
CA SER A 65 19.04 -50.12 37.46
C SER A 65 19.48 -50.01 35.99
N ALA A 66 20.26 -50.96 35.49
CA ALA A 66 20.67 -50.99 34.09
C ALA A 66 19.45 -51.12 33.15
N SER A 67 18.49 -51.99 33.49
CA SER A 67 17.26 -52.11 32.70
C SER A 67 16.44 -50.82 32.69
N THR A 68 16.34 -50.12 33.82
CA THR A 68 15.62 -48.83 33.89
C THR A 68 16.31 -47.74 33.08
N VAL A 69 17.63 -47.72 33.02
CA VAL A 69 18.39 -46.75 32.22
C VAL A 69 18.23 -47.03 30.74
N GLU A 70 18.27 -48.29 30.33
CA GLU A 70 18.04 -48.69 28.93
C GLU A 70 16.63 -48.31 28.47
N GLU A 71 15.62 -48.55 29.32
CA GLU A 71 14.24 -48.18 29.03
C GLU A 71 14.08 -46.65 28.93
N ALA A 72 14.66 -45.90 29.87
CA ALA A 72 14.66 -44.43 29.82
C ALA A 72 15.36 -43.90 28.57
N HIS A 73 16.47 -44.51 28.14
CA HIS A 73 17.17 -44.15 26.91
C HIS A 73 16.29 -44.37 25.68
N ASN A 74 15.63 -45.52 25.59
CA ASN A 74 14.73 -45.83 24.48
C ASN A 74 13.52 -44.88 24.44
N GLN A 75 12.93 -44.57 25.60
CA GLN A 75 11.86 -43.57 25.69
C GLN A 75 12.32 -42.19 25.24
N ALA A 76 13.48 -41.72 25.72
CA ALA A 76 14.03 -40.42 25.34
C ALA A 76 14.34 -40.34 23.83
N SER A 77 14.88 -41.41 23.25
CA SER A 77 15.14 -41.49 21.81
C SER A 77 13.85 -41.46 20.99
N SER A 78 12.83 -42.21 21.39
CA SER A 78 11.52 -42.20 20.72
C SER A 78 10.85 -40.82 20.80
N GLN A 79 10.83 -40.21 22.00
CA GLN A 79 10.29 -38.85 22.18
C GLN A 79 11.03 -37.81 21.34
N SER A 80 12.36 -37.92 21.24
CA SER A 80 13.14 -37.02 20.39
C SER A 80 12.80 -37.18 18.90
N SER A 81 12.55 -38.41 18.44
CA SER A 81 12.14 -38.66 17.06
C SER A 81 10.75 -38.08 16.79
N GLU A 82 9.79 -38.36 17.66
CA GLU A 82 8.41 -37.85 17.54
C GLU A 82 8.36 -36.32 17.54
N LEU A 83 9.17 -35.66 18.38
CA LEU A 83 9.29 -34.20 18.40
C LEU A 83 9.93 -33.66 17.12
N ALA A 84 10.91 -34.36 16.54
CA ALA A 84 11.53 -33.96 15.29
C ALA A 84 10.55 -34.08 14.11
N ASP A 85 9.78 -35.16 14.06
CA ASP A 85 8.76 -35.39 13.04
C ASP A 85 7.63 -34.37 13.15
N SER A 86 7.10 -34.14 14.37
CA SER A 86 6.09 -33.12 14.62
C SER A 86 6.58 -31.71 14.28
N HIS A 87 7.84 -31.39 14.59
CA HIS A 87 8.43 -30.11 14.20
C HIS A 87 8.50 -29.97 12.68
N SER A 88 8.98 -31.00 11.98
CA SER A 88 9.07 -31.05 10.51
C SER A 88 7.69 -30.86 9.84
N GLU A 89 6.66 -31.53 10.33
CA GLU A 89 5.29 -31.37 9.84
C GLU A 89 4.76 -29.96 10.11
N SER A 90 5.02 -29.41 11.30
CA SER A 90 4.58 -28.05 11.66
C SER A 90 5.22 -26.99 10.77
N VAL A 91 6.52 -27.10 10.46
CA VAL A 91 7.22 -26.15 9.58
C VAL A 91 6.74 -26.27 8.14
N ALA A 92 6.47 -27.50 7.67
CA ALA A 92 5.89 -27.73 6.34
C ALA A 92 4.49 -27.11 6.23
N ALA A 93 3.64 -27.29 7.24
CA ALA A 93 2.30 -26.72 7.29
C ALA A 93 2.32 -25.19 7.33
N VAL A 94 3.20 -24.59 8.16
CA VAL A 94 3.37 -23.13 8.23
C VAL A 94 3.87 -22.58 6.90
N LYS A 95 4.85 -23.25 6.27
CA LYS A 95 5.37 -22.86 4.95
C LYS A 95 4.27 -22.87 3.90
N ALA A 96 3.51 -23.96 3.79
CA ALA A 96 2.40 -24.07 2.84
C ALA A 96 1.32 -23.00 3.07
N SER A 97 0.95 -22.77 4.34
CA SER A 97 0.00 -21.72 4.71
C SER A 97 0.51 -20.33 4.32
N SER A 98 1.78 -20.02 4.60
CA SER A 98 2.38 -18.73 4.24
C SER A 98 2.44 -18.48 2.74
N GLU A 99 2.76 -19.50 1.94
CA GLU A 99 2.80 -19.42 0.48
C GLU A 99 1.38 -19.23 -0.09
N SER A 100 0.39 -19.92 0.46
CA SER A 100 -1.01 -19.74 0.08
C SER A 100 -1.52 -18.32 0.40
N ALA A 101 -1.18 -17.78 1.58
CA ALA A 101 -1.53 -16.43 1.99
C ALA A 101 -0.84 -15.36 1.12
N ALA A 102 0.43 -15.57 0.77
CA ALA A 102 1.15 -14.68 -0.15
C ALA A 102 0.53 -14.69 -1.56
N SER A 103 0.10 -15.86 -2.04
CA SER A 103 -0.54 -15.99 -3.36
C SER A 103 -1.92 -15.30 -3.40
N SER A 104 -2.72 -15.44 -2.34
CA SER A 104 -4.05 -14.81 -2.25
C SER A 104 -3.94 -13.30 -2.08
N ALA A 105 -2.95 -12.80 -1.33
CA ALA A 105 -2.67 -11.37 -1.22
C ALA A 105 -2.23 -10.76 -2.55
N LYS A 106 -1.40 -11.46 -3.34
CA LYS A 106 -1.02 -11.04 -4.71
C LYS A 106 -2.22 -11.04 -5.65
N ALA A 107 -3.09 -12.05 -5.58
CA ALA A 107 -4.30 -12.10 -6.40
C ALA A 107 -5.27 -10.96 -6.05
N SER A 108 -5.49 -10.73 -4.75
CA SER A 108 -6.36 -9.65 -4.24
C SER A 108 -5.84 -8.27 -4.65
N SER A 109 -4.55 -8.00 -4.43
CA SER A 109 -3.94 -6.72 -4.87
C SER A 109 -4.04 -6.52 -6.38
N LYS A 110 -3.80 -7.56 -7.19
CA LYS A 110 -3.98 -7.49 -8.64
C LYS A 110 -5.43 -7.19 -9.02
N ALA A 111 -6.40 -7.81 -8.36
CA ALA A 111 -7.83 -7.55 -8.59
C ALA A 111 -8.22 -6.11 -8.25
N VAL A 112 -7.73 -5.57 -7.13
CA VAL A 112 -7.96 -4.17 -6.72
C VAL A 112 -7.39 -3.19 -7.75
N ILE A 113 -6.17 -3.42 -8.24
CA ILE A 113 -5.57 -2.55 -9.27
C ILE A 113 -6.34 -2.61 -10.59
N VAL A 114 -6.80 -3.80 -11.00
CA VAL A 114 -7.62 -3.95 -12.22
C VAL A 114 -8.96 -3.24 -12.05
N ALA A 115 -9.62 -3.38 -10.90
CA ALA A 115 -10.87 -2.70 -10.61
C ALA A 115 -10.70 -1.17 -10.60
N ALA A 116 -9.65 -0.67 -9.94
CA ALA A 116 -9.33 0.76 -9.91
C ALA A 116 -9.08 1.33 -11.32
N ARG A 117 -8.37 0.58 -12.18
CA ARG A 117 -8.11 0.97 -13.57
C ARG A 117 -9.37 0.92 -14.44
N ALA A 118 -10.28 -0.03 -14.18
CA ALA A 118 -11.57 -0.08 -14.87
C ALA A 118 -12.45 1.12 -14.48
N SER A 119 -12.53 1.44 -13.19
CA SER A 119 -13.28 2.59 -12.69
C SER A 119 -12.75 3.92 -13.22
N SER A 120 -11.41 4.11 -13.27
CA SER A 120 -10.82 5.33 -13.82
C SER A 120 -11.04 5.46 -15.33
N LYS A 121 -11.00 4.35 -16.08
CA LYS A 121 -11.34 4.32 -17.51
C LYS A 121 -12.80 4.69 -17.74
N ALA A 122 -13.73 4.17 -16.93
CA ALA A 122 -15.14 4.50 -17.00
C ALA A 122 -15.39 5.99 -16.69
N ALA A 123 -14.77 6.52 -15.62
CA ALA A 123 -14.87 7.93 -15.26
C ALA A 123 -14.34 8.85 -16.38
N ALA A 124 -13.19 8.53 -16.97
CA ALA A 124 -12.63 9.28 -18.10
C ALA A 124 -13.55 9.25 -19.33
N LYS A 125 -14.18 8.09 -19.61
CA LYS A 125 -15.16 7.96 -20.70
C LYS A 125 -16.38 8.85 -20.45
N SER A 126 -16.95 8.81 -19.25
CA SER A 126 -18.09 9.66 -18.88
C SER A 126 -17.77 11.15 -18.95
N ALA A 127 -16.58 11.57 -18.50
CA ALA A 127 -16.13 12.96 -18.59
C ALA A 127 -16.00 13.41 -20.07
N SER A 128 -15.47 12.55 -20.95
CA SER A 128 -15.36 12.85 -22.38
C SER A 128 -16.73 13.00 -23.05
N VAL A 129 -17.71 12.16 -22.70
CA VAL A 129 -19.08 12.24 -23.22
C VAL A 129 -19.74 13.54 -22.74
N ALA A 130 -19.64 13.87 -21.45
CA ALA A 130 -20.18 15.11 -20.91
C ALA A 130 -19.58 16.36 -21.57
N SER A 131 -18.26 16.38 -21.79
CA SER A 131 -17.59 17.47 -22.51
C SER A 131 -18.07 17.60 -23.96
N SER A 132 -18.19 16.48 -24.68
CA SER A 132 -18.69 16.50 -26.06
C SER A 132 -20.14 17.02 -26.13
N GLN A 133 -21.00 16.60 -25.22
CA GLN A 133 -22.40 17.01 -25.18
C GLN A 133 -22.57 18.48 -24.81
N ALA A 134 -21.75 18.99 -23.86
CA ALA A 134 -21.70 20.41 -23.54
C ALA A 134 -21.25 21.26 -24.74
N SER A 135 -20.24 20.79 -25.50
CA SER A 135 -19.79 21.48 -26.71
C SER A 135 -20.89 21.53 -27.77
N SER A 136 -21.58 20.41 -28.05
CA SER A 136 -22.69 20.37 -29.01
C SER A 136 -23.84 21.28 -28.61
N GLN A 137 -24.16 21.35 -27.31
CA GLN A 137 -25.19 22.26 -26.81
C GLN A 137 -24.79 23.72 -26.99
N ALA A 138 -23.52 24.07 -26.76
CA ALA A 138 -23.02 25.42 -27.01
C ALA A 138 -23.13 25.81 -28.49
N VAL A 139 -22.75 24.92 -29.43
CA VAL A 139 -22.89 25.19 -30.87
C VAL A 139 -24.36 25.37 -31.26
N ALA A 140 -25.27 24.55 -30.72
CA ALA A 140 -26.70 24.68 -30.96
C ALA A 140 -27.25 26.02 -30.46
N ASN A 141 -26.82 26.45 -29.25
CA ASN A 141 -27.24 27.72 -28.67
C ASN A 141 -26.72 28.92 -29.46
N SER A 142 -25.47 28.87 -29.93
CA SER A 142 -24.89 29.90 -30.80
C SER A 142 -25.62 29.99 -32.14
N LYS A 143 -26.02 28.85 -32.73
CA LYS A 143 -26.78 28.82 -33.97
C LYS A 143 -28.18 29.42 -33.79
N ALA A 144 -28.88 29.07 -32.71
CA ALA A 144 -30.18 29.67 -32.37
C ALA A 144 -30.08 31.19 -32.18
N ALA A 145 -29.07 31.66 -31.43
CA ALA A 145 -28.82 33.10 -31.25
C ALA A 145 -28.55 33.82 -32.58
N SER A 146 -27.79 33.21 -33.50
CA SER A 146 -27.54 33.79 -34.82
C SER A 146 -28.80 33.89 -35.69
N SER A 147 -29.70 32.90 -35.61
CA SER A 147 -30.98 32.92 -36.32
C SER A 147 -31.92 33.98 -35.78
N GLN A 148 -31.95 34.20 -34.45
CA GLN A 148 -32.70 35.28 -33.81
C GLN A 148 -32.18 36.66 -34.27
N ALA A 149 -30.86 36.85 -34.35
CA ALA A 149 -30.25 38.09 -34.80
C ALA A 149 -30.53 38.38 -36.30
N ALA A 150 -30.56 37.34 -37.14
CA ALA A 150 -30.92 37.46 -38.55
C ALA A 150 -32.39 37.87 -38.75
N GLN A 151 -33.32 37.32 -37.95
CA GLN A 151 -34.73 37.74 -38.01
C GLN A 151 -34.93 39.19 -37.55
N ASN A 152 -34.19 39.64 -36.53
CA ASN A 152 -34.24 41.04 -36.08
C ASN A 152 -33.66 42.03 -37.10
N SER A 153 -32.77 41.54 -37.99
CA SER A 153 -32.19 42.32 -39.09
C SER A 153 -33.15 42.44 -40.29
N GLN A 154 -34.09 41.51 -40.45
CA GLN A 154 -35.10 41.54 -41.52
C GLN A 154 -36.33 42.39 -41.16
N THR A 155 -36.55 42.67 -39.87
CA THR A 155 -37.52 43.69 -39.41
C THR A 155 -36.97 45.12 -39.55
N ALA A 156 -35.65 45.29 -39.72
CA ALA A 156 -35.01 46.58 -39.94
C ALA A 156 -35.07 47.07 -41.41
N THR A 157 -35.59 46.27 -42.35
CA THR A 157 -35.70 46.65 -43.77
C THR A 157 -36.99 47.42 -44.12
N THR A 158 -37.83 47.75 -43.15
CA THR A 158 -39.03 48.60 -43.36
C THR A 158 -38.89 50.02 -42.81
N SER A 159 -37.70 50.44 -42.36
CA SER A 159 -37.51 51.82 -41.91
C SER A 159 -36.28 52.48 -42.52
N THR A 160 -36.56 53.54 -43.27
CA THR A 160 -35.70 54.69 -43.59
C THR A 160 -34.60 54.53 -44.64
N ASN A 161 -35.03 54.75 -45.89
CA ASN A 161 -34.31 55.55 -46.87
C ASN A 161 -33.89 56.90 -46.26
N HIS A 162 -32.63 57.10 -45.86
CA HIS A 162 -32.03 58.44 -45.82
C HIS A 162 -30.54 58.35 -46.16
N ALA A 163 -30.23 58.67 -47.42
CA ALA A 163 -28.86 58.86 -47.90
C ALA A 163 -28.25 60.10 -47.21
N ASN A 164 -27.24 59.87 -46.38
CA ASN A 164 -26.55 60.90 -45.62
C ASN A 164 -25.52 61.63 -46.50
N ASN A 165 -25.90 62.76 -47.06
CA ASN A 165 -24.98 63.77 -47.60
C ASN A 165 -24.80 64.87 -46.53
N PHE A 166 -23.82 64.74 -45.63
CA PHE A 166 -23.55 65.77 -44.63
C PHE A 166 -22.48 66.76 -45.12
N SER A 167 -22.96 67.94 -45.52
CA SER A 167 -22.18 69.14 -45.77
C SER A 167 -21.91 69.87 -44.44
N GLY A 168 -20.64 70.04 -44.09
CA GLY A 168 -20.15 71.16 -43.29
C GLY A 168 -20.27 71.08 -41.77
N ASP A 169 -21.42 70.69 -41.22
CA ASP A 169 -21.67 70.69 -39.77
C ASP A 169 -22.34 69.38 -39.33
N THR A 170 -21.73 68.69 -38.37
CA THR A 170 -22.23 67.42 -37.85
C THR A 170 -22.71 67.63 -36.43
N ASP A 171 -24.03 67.51 -36.24
CA ASP A 171 -24.63 67.43 -34.93
C ASP A 171 -24.25 66.10 -34.27
N THR A 172 -23.59 66.17 -33.11
CA THR A 172 -23.13 64.98 -32.38
C THR A 172 -24.21 64.34 -31.51
N ALA A 173 -25.39 64.98 -31.36
CA ALA A 173 -26.52 64.44 -30.61
C ALA A 173 -27.32 63.43 -31.46
N GLN A 174 -26.67 62.34 -31.89
CA GLN A 174 -27.36 61.24 -32.58
C GLN A 174 -27.54 60.04 -31.64
N THR A 175 -28.79 59.58 -31.55
CA THR A 175 -29.25 58.50 -30.67
C THR A 175 -28.46 57.21 -30.93
N GLY A 176 -27.92 56.59 -29.87
CA GLY A 176 -27.18 55.33 -29.93
C GLY A 176 -25.79 55.39 -30.58
N ARG A 177 -25.18 56.56 -30.77
CA ARG A 177 -23.86 56.70 -31.43
C ARG A 177 -22.91 57.57 -30.63
N ILE A 178 -21.63 57.17 -30.56
CA ILE A 178 -20.57 57.93 -29.91
C ILE A 178 -19.77 58.63 -30.97
N VAL A 179 -19.70 59.95 -30.90
CA VAL A 179 -19.04 60.76 -31.93
C VAL A 179 -17.80 61.43 -31.34
N GLY A 180 -16.65 61.19 -31.96
CA GLY A 180 -15.36 61.75 -31.58
C GLY A 180 -14.79 62.72 -32.62
N ASN A 181 -14.04 63.71 -32.16
CA ASN A 181 -13.30 64.62 -33.02
C ASN A 181 -11.85 64.17 -33.13
N SER A 182 -11.41 63.84 -34.35
CA SER A 182 -10.05 63.33 -34.61
C SER A 182 -8.94 64.30 -34.19
N ARG A 183 -9.21 65.61 -34.20
CA ARG A 183 -8.24 66.65 -33.86
C ARG A 183 -8.06 66.84 -32.36
N SER A 184 -9.15 66.82 -31.58
CA SER A 184 -9.09 67.02 -30.12
C SER A 184 -8.99 65.73 -29.33
N LYS A 185 -9.25 64.57 -29.98
CA LYS A 185 -9.36 63.26 -29.31
C LYS A 185 -10.38 63.28 -28.18
N ILE A 186 -11.48 64.02 -28.37
CA ILE A 186 -12.60 64.08 -27.43
C ILE A 186 -13.80 63.38 -28.07
N TYR A 187 -14.51 62.55 -27.31
CA TYR A 187 -15.77 61.94 -27.72
C TYR A 187 -16.95 62.42 -26.87
N HIS A 188 -18.11 62.50 -27.51
CA HIS A 188 -19.39 62.82 -26.90
C HIS A 188 -20.28 61.59 -26.88
N VAL A 189 -21.03 61.45 -25.78
CA VAL A 189 -22.04 60.41 -25.60
C VAL A 189 -23.41 61.04 -25.73
N GLU A 190 -24.40 60.22 -26.08
CA GLU A 190 -25.80 60.56 -26.37
C GLU A 190 -26.48 61.54 -25.39
N THR A 191 -26.04 61.59 -24.13
CA THR A 191 -26.63 62.44 -23.09
C THR A 191 -25.96 63.82 -22.94
N GLY A 192 -25.02 64.19 -23.82
CA GLY A 192 -24.26 65.44 -23.75
C GLY A 192 -24.75 66.49 -24.76
N HIS A 193 -24.73 67.76 -24.35
CA HIS A 193 -25.22 68.92 -25.11
C HIS A 193 -24.73 68.99 -26.57
N ASN A 194 -25.57 69.58 -27.43
CA ASN A 194 -25.35 69.83 -28.86
C ASN A 194 -23.98 70.46 -29.13
N TYR A 195 -22.99 69.62 -29.45
CA TYR A 195 -21.68 70.04 -29.89
C TYR A 195 -21.65 69.97 -31.41
N HIS A 196 -21.32 71.10 -32.04
CA HIS A 196 -21.19 71.23 -33.48
C HIS A 196 -19.73 71.07 -33.89
N MET A 197 -19.44 70.21 -34.85
CA MET A 197 -18.10 70.05 -35.39
C MET A 197 -18.09 69.86 -36.89
N ALA A 198 -16.98 70.28 -37.51
CA ALA A 198 -16.78 70.07 -38.93
C ALA A 198 -16.71 68.56 -39.25
N GLY A 199 -17.64 68.08 -40.07
CA GLY A 199 -17.80 66.65 -40.37
C GLY A 199 -16.55 65.95 -40.89
N LYS A 200 -15.61 66.68 -41.52
CA LYS A 200 -14.31 66.13 -41.96
C LYS A 200 -13.46 65.53 -40.83
N ASN A 201 -13.69 65.94 -39.58
CA ASN A 201 -12.96 65.47 -38.41
C ASN A 201 -13.78 64.50 -37.54
N ALA A 202 -14.96 64.10 -38.01
CA ALA A 202 -15.85 63.22 -37.27
C ALA A 202 -15.38 61.76 -37.37
N VAL A 203 -15.28 61.09 -36.22
CA VAL A 203 -15.01 59.66 -36.10
C VAL A 203 -16.10 59.05 -35.24
N TYR A 204 -16.77 58.02 -35.76
CA TYR A 204 -17.87 57.37 -35.06
C TYR A 204 -17.40 56.08 -34.40
N PHE A 205 -17.81 55.87 -33.16
CA PHE A 205 -17.52 54.68 -32.37
C PHE A 205 -18.82 53.98 -31.99
N SER A 206 -18.76 52.65 -31.90
CA SER A 206 -19.89 51.83 -31.49
C SER A 206 -20.01 51.74 -29.95
N THR A 207 -18.90 51.91 -29.23
CA THR A 207 -18.87 51.85 -27.75
C THR A 207 -17.86 52.84 -27.16
N GLU A 208 -18.07 53.27 -25.90
CA GLU A 208 -17.14 54.18 -25.21
C GLU A 208 -15.77 53.54 -25.03
N ALA A 209 -15.75 52.23 -24.75
CA ALA A 209 -14.53 51.45 -24.62
C ALA A 209 -13.68 51.50 -25.90
N GLN A 210 -14.32 51.40 -27.07
CA GLN A 210 -13.63 51.49 -28.36
C GLN A 210 -13.04 52.89 -28.60
N ALA A 211 -13.77 53.95 -28.24
CA ALA A 211 -13.27 55.32 -28.34
C ALA A 211 -12.06 55.54 -27.42
N GLN A 212 -12.13 55.06 -26.18
CA GLN A 212 -11.04 55.14 -25.21
C GLN A 212 -9.82 54.32 -25.65
N ALA A 213 -10.02 53.11 -26.18
CA ALA A 213 -8.95 52.29 -26.75
C ALA A 213 -8.27 52.96 -27.96
N ALA A 214 -9.03 53.73 -28.75
CA ALA A 214 -8.51 54.55 -29.84
C ALA A 214 -7.82 55.85 -29.35
N GLY A 215 -7.70 56.05 -28.04
CA GLY A 215 -7.04 57.19 -27.40
C GLY A 215 -7.91 58.44 -27.27
N TYR A 216 -9.24 58.32 -27.35
CA TYR A 216 -10.15 59.44 -27.17
C TYR A 216 -10.61 59.53 -25.71
N ARG A 217 -10.79 60.75 -25.21
CA ARG A 217 -11.26 61.04 -23.86
C ARG A 217 -12.69 61.57 -23.88
N LYS A 218 -13.46 61.27 -22.82
CA LYS A 218 -14.84 61.73 -22.69
C LYS A 218 -14.91 63.25 -22.55
N SER A 219 -15.83 63.89 -23.27
CA SER A 219 -16.19 65.29 -23.03
C SER A 219 -16.91 65.43 -21.69
N TYR A 220 -16.59 66.50 -20.95
CA TYR A 220 -17.32 66.92 -19.74
C TYR A 220 -18.24 68.12 -19.99
N ARG A 221 -18.39 68.53 -21.25
CA ARG A 221 -19.28 69.61 -21.70
C ARG A 221 -20.60 69.05 -22.19
#